data_AF-A0A254R918-F1
#
_entry.id   AF-A0A254R918-F1
#
_cell.length_a   1.000
_cell.length_b   1.000
_cell.length_c   1.000
_cell.angle_alpha   90.00
_cell.angle_beta   90.00
_cell.angle_gamma   90.00
#
_symmetry.space_group_name_H-M   'P 1'
#
loop_
_entity.id
_entity.type
_entity.pdbx_description
1 polymer ?
#
loop_
_entity_poly.entity_id
_entity_poly.type
_entity_poly.pdbx_seq_one_letter_code
_entity_poly.pdbx_strand_id
1 'polypeptide(L)'
;MHRSDRALATISQALPLAALAVWGASASASSVDLRACRLTSLTFHNAAGTHSFRVTEFGQERFFACNDTNARSATDRGNCRGPFGRQVLKGEFADSTTGSSRPVFAQYWTLLALPCCGWEVSEEIDFDDTGVEWLPREEIPRLGTQPYVSIKGIKESSAFADEMFPLECNGDP
;
A
#
# COMPACT_ATOMS: atom_id res chain seq x y z
N MET A 1 41.09 -41.85 -45.58
CA MET A 1 41.94 -42.30 -44.46
C MET A 1 42.85 -41.13 -44.06
N HIS A 2 42.53 -40.40 -43.00
CA HIS A 2 43.51 -39.62 -42.24
C HIS A 2 42.95 -39.37 -40.83
N ARG A 3 43.52 -40.08 -39.86
CA ARG A 3 43.35 -39.83 -38.42
C ARG A 3 44.18 -38.59 -38.07
N SER A 4 43.60 -37.67 -37.30
CA SER A 4 44.35 -36.69 -36.53
C SER A 4 43.90 -36.79 -35.08
N ASP A 5 44.73 -37.48 -34.32
CA ASP A 5 44.74 -37.52 -32.87
C ASP A 5 45.04 -36.11 -32.34
N ARG A 6 44.17 -35.57 -31.48
CA ARG A 6 44.51 -34.42 -30.64
C ARG A 6 44.33 -34.81 -29.17
N ALA A 7 45.45 -34.78 -28.47
CA ALA A 7 45.63 -35.10 -27.08
C ALA A 7 44.87 -34.13 -26.18
N LEU A 8 44.20 -34.68 -25.16
CA LEU A 8 43.61 -33.96 -24.05
C LEU A 8 44.71 -33.64 -23.02
N ALA A 9 44.98 -32.36 -22.81
CA ALA A 9 45.83 -31.90 -21.71
C ALA A 9 44.96 -31.68 -20.46
N THR A 10 45.06 -32.61 -19.51
CA THR A 10 44.44 -32.52 -18.19
C THR A 10 45.24 -31.56 -17.32
N ILE A 11 44.71 -30.38 -17.05
CA ILE A 11 45.28 -29.42 -16.09
C ILE A 11 44.56 -29.60 -14.75
N SER A 12 45.22 -30.27 -13.80
CA SER A 12 44.83 -30.27 -12.39
C SER A 12 45.31 -28.99 -11.72
N GLN A 13 44.40 -28.06 -11.45
CA GLN A 13 44.66 -26.91 -10.58
C GLN A 13 44.04 -27.18 -9.22
N ALA A 14 44.90 -27.42 -8.23
CA ALA A 14 44.54 -27.43 -6.82
C ALA A 14 44.31 -25.98 -6.36
N LEU A 15 43.07 -25.63 -6.09
CA LEU A 15 42.68 -24.35 -5.50
C LEU A 15 42.79 -24.43 -3.96
N PRO A 16 43.48 -23.49 -3.30
CA PRO A 16 43.56 -23.43 -1.85
C PRO A 16 42.20 -23.00 -1.26
N LEU A 17 41.71 -23.81 -0.32
CA LEU A 17 40.56 -23.52 0.54
C LEU A 17 40.90 -22.33 1.46
N ALA A 18 40.67 -21.12 0.98
CA ALA A 18 40.60 -19.93 1.83
C ALA A 18 39.24 -19.93 2.53
N ALA A 19 39.22 -20.43 3.77
CA ALA A 19 38.08 -20.35 4.67
C ALA A 19 37.81 -18.89 5.05
N LEU A 20 36.98 -18.21 4.27
CA LEU A 20 36.36 -16.95 4.66
C LEU A 20 35.33 -17.26 5.75
N ALA A 21 35.76 -17.17 7.01
CA ALA A 21 34.85 -17.03 8.13
C ALA A 21 34.16 -15.66 8.02
N VAL A 22 33.10 -15.60 7.22
CA VAL A 22 32.15 -14.48 7.26
C VAL A 22 31.45 -14.57 8.61
N TRP A 23 31.91 -13.73 9.54
CA TRP A 23 31.15 -13.42 10.74
C TRP A 23 29.91 -12.67 10.27
N GLY A 24 28.86 -13.44 9.96
CA GLY A 24 27.55 -12.93 9.65
C GLY A 24 27.06 -12.18 10.88
N ALA A 25 27.19 -10.86 10.87
CA ALA A 25 26.36 -10.01 11.69
C ALA A 25 24.92 -10.36 11.32
N SER A 26 24.28 -11.18 12.14
CA SER A 26 22.84 -11.40 12.09
C SER A 26 22.21 -10.05 12.38
N ALA A 27 21.99 -9.25 11.34
CA ALA A 27 21.08 -8.13 11.42
C ALA A 27 19.77 -8.72 11.92
N SER A 28 19.48 -8.48 13.20
CA SER A 28 18.20 -8.88 13.78
C SER A 28 17.16 -8.18 12.93
N ALA A 29 16.47 -8.96 12.09
CA ALA A 29 15.28 -8.52 11.40
C ALA A 29 14.27 -8.18 12.49
N SER A 30 14.35 -6.93 12.94
CA SER A 30 13.40 -6.38 13.89
C SER A 30 12.10 -6.38 13.13
N SER A 31 11.16 -7.23 13.54
CA SER A 31 9.83 -7.24 12.93
C SER A 31 9.25 -5.85 13.11
N VAL A 32 9.15 -5.10 12.02
CA VAL A 32 8.55 -3.77 12.04
C VAL A 32 7.09 -3.93 12.41
N ASP A 33 6.64 -3.27 13.48
CA ASP A 33 5.21 -3.18 13.78
C ASP A 33 4.56 -2.25 12.76
N LEU A 34 3.95 -2.83 11.73
CA LEU A 34 3.28 -2.08 10.67
C LEU A 34 2.17 -1.16 11.20
N ARG A 35 1.62 -1.44 12.40
CA ARG A 35 0.59 -0.59 13.02
C ARG A 35 1.13 0.79 13.40
N ALA A 36 2.43 0.89 13.64
CA ALA A 36 3.09 2.14 13.97
C ALA A 36 3.28 3.03 12.72
N CYS A 37 3.37 2.42 11.54
CA CYS A 37 3.67 3.12 10.30
C CYS A 37 2.55 4.05 9.84
N ARG A 38 2.91 5.25 9.39
CA ARG A 38 1.98 6.17 8.72
C ARG A 38 1.51 5.58 7.40
N LEU A 39 0.27 5.87 7.00
CA LEU A 39 -0.31 5.30 5.79
C LEU A 39 0.52 5.59 4.52
N THR A 40 1.08 6.80 4.39
CA THR A 40 1.95 7.19 3.26
C THR A 40 3.35 6.56 3.27
N SER A 41 3.65 5.72 4.27
CA SER A 41 4.87 4.91 4.30
C SER A 41 4.58 3.44 4.01
N LEU A 42 3.33 3.05 3.77
CA LEU A 42 2.96 1.66 3.53
C LEU A 42 2.97 1.30 2.05
N THR A 43 3.37 0.05 1.79
CA THR A 43 3.06 -0.67 0.56
C THR A 43 2.12 -1.83 0.87
N PHE A 44 1.01 -1.90 0.15
CA PHE A 44 0.07 -3.00 0.18
C PHE A 44 0.40 -3.99 -0.94
N HIS A 45 0.23 -5.28 -0.68
CA HIS A 45 0.45 -6.35 -1.66
C HIS A 45 -0.72 -7.31 -1.69
N ASN A 46 -1.04 -7.85 -2.86
CA ASN A 46 -1.96 -8.97 -2.95
C ASN A 46 -1.29 -10.27 -2.44
N ALA A 47 -2.10 -11.30 -2.15
CA ALA A 47 -1.61 -12.57 -1.63
C ALA A 47 -0.62 -13.29 -2.56
N ALA A 48 -0.72 -13.05 -3.87
CA ALA A 48 0.19 -13.62 -4.87
C ALA A 48 1.51 -12.86 -5.01
N GLY A 49 1.62 -11.65 -4.45
CA GLY A 49 2.78 -10.76 -4.63
C GLY A 49 2.96 -10.22 -6.05
N THR A 50 1.95 -10.35 -6.91
CA THR A 50 1.98 -9.87 -8.30
C THR A 50 1.63 -8.39 -8.41
N HIS A 51 0.89 -7.87 -7.42
CA HIS A 51 0.43 -6.49 -7.39
C HIS A 51 0.88 -5.79 -6.12
N SER A 52 1.25 -4.52 -6.25
CA SER A 52 1.56 -3.66 -5.11
C SER A 52 0.89 -2.29 -5.25
N PHE A 53 0.52 -1.70 -4.13
CA PHE A 53 -0.04 -0.35 -4.05
C PHE A 53 0.74 0.44 -3.00
N ARG A 54 1.51 1.42 -3.45
CA ARG A 54 2.31 2.30 -2.58
C ARG A 54 1.58 3.62 -2.39
N VAL A 55 1.19 3.91 -1.15
CA VAL A 55 0.48 5.14 -0.81
C VAL A 55 1.44 6.33 -0.86
N THR A 56 1.04 7.41 -1.53
CA THR A 56 1.80 8.65 -1.63
C THR A 56 1.15 9.80 -0.89
N GLU A 57 -0.19 9.87 -0.88
CA GLU A 57 -0.94 10.94 -0.19
C GLU A 57 -2.15 10.36 0.56
N PHE A 58 -2.54 11.04 1.64
CA PHE A 58 -3.76 10.74 2.40
C PHE A 58 -4.65 11.97 2.42
N GLY A 59 -5.88 11.79 2.00
CA GLY A 59 -6.89 12.81 1.97
C GLY A 59 -8.15 12.41 2.72
N GLN A 60 -8.95 13.39 3.10
CA GLN A 60 -10.24 13.17 3.72
C GLN A 60 -11.27 14.15 3.19
N GLU A 61 -12.49 13.67 3.02
CA GLU A 61 -13.67 14.48 2.85
C GLU A 61 -14.57 14.19 4.03
N ARG A 62 -14.89 15.21 4.83
CA ARG A 62 -15.66 15.06 6.06
C ARG A 62 -16.84 16.01 6.12
N PHE A 63 -17.96 15.51 6.59
CA PHE A 63 -19.13 16.31 6.95
C PHE A 63 -19.79 15.76 8.22
N PHE A 64 -20.61 16.60 8.85
CA PHE A 64 -21.41 16.29 10.02
C PHE A 64 -22.87 16.51 9.69
N ALA A 65 -23.71 15.50 9.89
CA ALA A 65 -25.14 15.58 9.65
C ALA A 65 -25.84 16.20 10.87
N CYS A 66 -26.43 17.36 10.71
CA CYS A 66 -27.20 18.08 11.73
C CYS A 66 -28.69 18.05 11.37
N ASN A 67 -29.59 18.40 12.30
CA ASN A 67 -31.04 18.31 12.08
C ASN A 67 -31.53 18.96 10.78
N ASP A 68 -31.03 20.16 10.46
CA ASP A 68 -31.51 20.96 9.33
C ASP A 68 -30.43 21.26 8.28
N THR A 69 -29.19 20.78 8.48
CA THR A 69 -28.05 21.12 7.61
C THR A 69 -26.90 20.11 7.74
N ASN A 70 -25.94 20.18 6.82
CA ASN A 70 -24.65 19.50 6.96
C ASN A 70 -23.57 20.54 7.29
N ALA A 71 -22.80 20.29 8.36
CA ALA A 71 -21.65 21.12 8.70
C ALA A 71 -20.36 20.47 8.20
N ARG A 72 -19.39 21.28 7.76
CA ARG A 72 -18.03 20.82 7.41
C ARG A 72 -17.08 20.80 8.60
N SER A 73 -17.40 21.54 9.66
CA SER A 73 -16.62 21.60 10.88
C SER A 73 -17.40 21.03 12.06
N ALA A 74 -16.65 20.46 12.99
CA ALA A 74 -17.19 19.90 14.21
C ALA A 74 -17.45 20.96 15.29
N THR A 75 -17.20 22.26 15.04
CA THR A 75 -17.36 23.31 16.07
C THR A 75 -18.83 23.64 16.39
N ASP A 76 -19.81 23.25 15.56
CA ASP A 76 -21.25 23.52 15.76
C ASP A 76 -21.97 22.42 16.57
N ARG A 77 -21.33 21.95 17.65
CA ARG A 77 -21.44 20.60 18.22
C ARG A 77 -22.59 20.33 19.20
N GLY A 78 -23.73 20.97 19.05
CA GLY A 78 -24.92 20.63 19.85
C GLY A 78 -25.69 19.42 19.30
N ASN A 79 -25.92 19.40 17.98
CA ASN A 79 -26.95 18.56 17.36
C ASN A 79 -26.48 17.82 16.08
N CYS A 80 -25.18 17.57 15.92
CA CYS A 80 -24.65 16.93 14.71
C CYS A 80 -24.07 15.54 14.99
N ARG A 81 -24.28 14.60 14.06
CA ARG A 81 -23.68 13.26 14.03
C ARG A 81 -22.54 13.22 13.00
N GLY A 82 -21.51 12.41 13.23
CA GLY A 82 -20.38 12.26 12.30
C GLY A 82 -19.04 12.05 13.03
N PRO A 83 -17.89 12.08 12.30
CA PRO A 83 -17.76 12.48 10.91
C PRO A 83 -18.25 11.41 9.91
N PHE A 84 -18.88 11.86 8.83
CA PHE A 84 -19.22 11.08 7.63
C PHE A 84 -18.39 11.57 6.45
N GLY A 85 -18.41 10.81 5.35
CA GLY A 85 -17.71 11.16 4.11
C GLY A 85 -16.79 10.03 3.68
N ARG A 86 -15.59 10.37 3.19
CA ARG A 86 -14.62 9.40 2.69
C ARG A 86 -13.20 9.70 3.13
N GLN A 87 -12.43 8.65 3.28
CA GLN A 87 -10.98 8.71 3.39
C GLN A 87 -10.39 8.27 2.06
N VAL A 88 -9.34 8.93 1.61
CA VAL A 88 -8.78 8.73 0.26
C VAL A 88 -7.29 8.45 0.38
N LEU A 89 -6.87 7.32 -0.16
CA LEU A 89 -5.46 7.00 -0.38
C LEU A 89 -5.15 7.23 -1.86
N LYS A 90 -4.24 8.13 -2.16
CA LYS A 90 -3.65 8.24 -3.50
C LYS A 90 -2.32 7.50 -3.49
N GLY A 91 -2.02 6.80 -4.56
CA GLY A 91 -0.78 6.07 -4.66
C GLY A 91 -0.52 5.46 -6.03
N GLU A 92 0.55 4.69 -6.11
CA GLU A 92 0.99 4.01 -7.31
C GLU A 92 0.64 2.52 -7.22
N PHE A 93 -0.14 2.02 -8.18
CA PHE A 93 -0.36 0.60 -8.36
C PHE A 93 0.59 0.03 -9.40
N ALA A 94 1.38 -0.97 -9.01
CA ALA A 94 2.31 -1.66 -9.89
C ALA A 94 1.92 -3.12 -10.08
N ASP A 95 2.00 -3.57 -11.33
CA ASP A 95 1.85 -4.97 -11.72
C ASP A 95 3.22 -5.53 -12.11
N SER A 96 3.71 -6.48 -11.32
CA SER A 96 5.05 -7.07 -11.53
C SER A 96 5.10 -8.00 -12.73
N THR A 97 3.95 -8.48 -13.22
CA THR A 97 3.88 -9.36 -14.39
C THR A 97 4.08 -8.58 -15.68
N THR A 98 3.58 -7.34 -15.74
CA THR A 98 3.74 -6.43 -16.89
C THR A 98 4.87 -5.43 -16.70
N GLY A 99 5.29 -5.18 -15.46
CA GLY A 99 6.23 -4.12 -15.10
C GLY A 99 5.64 -2.71 -15.16
N SER A 100 4.33 -2.55 -15.32
CA SER A 100 3.67 -1.24 -15.43
C SER A 100 3.27 -0.68 -14.06
N SER A 101 3.37 0.63 -13.89
CA SER A 101 2.85 1.39 -12.73
C SER A 101 1.86 2.44 -13.20
N ARG A 102 0.83 2.73 -12.38
CA ARG A 102 -0.16 3.77 -12.65
C ARG A 102 -0.70 4.39 -11.36
N PRO A 103 -1.11 5.67 -11.40
CA PRO A 103 -1.75 6.33 -10.27
C PRO A 103 -3.17 5.80 -10.06
N VAL A 104 -3.51 5.55 -8.79
CA VAL A 104 -4.85 5.06 -8.39
C VAL A 104 -5.28 5.71 -7.08
N PHE A 105 -6.60 5.69 -6.86
CA PHE A 105 -7.23 6.19 -5.65
C PHE A 105 -8.02 5.06 -4.98
N ALA A 106 -7.78 4.82 -3.70
CA ALA A 106 -8.59 3.94 -2.86
C ALA A 106 -9.41 4.80 -1.88
N GLN A 107 -10.73 4.63 -1.91
CA GLN A 107 -11.69 5.41 -1.14
C GLN A 107 -12.40 4.53 -0.12
N TYR A 108 -12.40 4.92 1.15
CA TYR A 108 -13.18 4.27 2.19
C TYR A 108 -14.32 5.18 2.65
N TRP A 109 -15.56 4.77 2.37
CA TRP A 109 -16.75 5.55 2.67
C TRP A 109 -17.33 5.24 4.05
N THR A 110 -17.69 6.28 4.79
CA THR A 110 -18.48 6.20 6.02
C THR A 110 -19.79 6.94 5.80
N LEU A 111 -20.89 6.20 5.70
CA LEU A 111 -22.21 6.73 5.34
C LEU A 111 -23.14 6.73 6.56
N LEU A 112 -24.05 7.72 6.62
CA LEU A 112 -25.01 7.87 7.73
C LEU A 112 -26.00 6.69 7.83
N ALA A 113 -26.44 6.17 6.69
CA ALA A 113 -27.51 5.18 6.60
C ALA A 113 -27.04 3.72 6.54
N LEU A 114 -25.74 3.48 6.34
CA LEU A 114 -25.19 2.15 6.13
C LEU A 114 -24.03 1.89 7.08
N PRO A 115 -24.12 0.85 7.94
CA PRO A 115 -23.01 0.46 8.81
C PRO A 115 -21.92 -0.29 8.04
N CYS A 116 -22.15 -0.61 6.76
CA CYS A 116 -21.13 -1.20 5.90
C CYS A 116 -20.30 -0.09 5.25
N CYS A 117 -19.00 -0.32 5.28
CA CYS A 117 -17.99 0.60 4.81
C CYS A 117 -16.91 -0.24 4.14
N GLY A 118 -16.51 0.16 2.95
CA GLY A 118 -15.69 -0.65 2.06
C GLY A 118 -14.84 0.23 1.16
N TRP A 119 -13.83 -0.39 0.57
CA TRP A 119 -12.91 0.28 -0.34
C TRP A 119 -13.46 0.28 -1.76
N GLU A 120 -13.49 1.45 -2.38
CA GLU A 120 -13.62 1.57 -3.83
C GLU A 120 -12.28 2.02 -4.39
N VAL A 121 -11.78 1.28 -5.38
CA VAL A 121 -10.54 1.63 -6.08
C VAL A 121 -10.89 2.13 -7.47
N SER A 122 -10.31 3.28 -7.84
CA SER A 122 -10.53 3.93 -9.14
C SER A 122 -9.20 4.39 -9.73
N GLU A 123 -9.13 4.43 -11.05
CA GLU A 123 -8.04 5.11 -11.76
C GLU A 123 -8.19 6.62 -11.61
N GLU A 124 -7.11 7.37 -11.83
CA GLU A 124 -7.10 8.84 -11.69
C GLU A 124 -8.13 9.54 -12.58
N ILE A 125 -8.35 9.04 -13.80
CA ILE A 125 -9.33 9.63 -14.73
C ILE A 125 -10.78 9.50 -14.26
N ASP A 126 -11.05 8.55 -13.36
CA ASP A 126 -12.39 8.25 -12.85
C ASP A 126 -12.66 8.89 -11.48
N PHE A 127 -11.70 9.66 -10.94
CA PHE A 127 -11.78 10.22 -9.60
C PHE A 127 -11.74 11.75 -9.61
N ASP A 128 -12.81 12.39 -9.12
CA ASP A 128 -12.82 13.81 -8.80
C ASP A 128 -12.39 14.01 -7.33
N ASP A 129 -11.20 14.57 -7.16
CA ASP A 129 -10.62 14.90 -5.86
C ASP A 129 -11.04 16.29 -5.35
N THR A 130 -11.89 17.00 -6.09
CA THR A 130 -12.45 18.30 -5.68
C THR A 130 -13.20 18.13 -4.36
N GLY A 131 -12.69 18.77 -3.29
CA GLY A 131 -13.27 18.70 -1.95
C GLY A 131 -12.58 17.72 -1.00
N VAL A 132 -11.57 16.98 -1.47
CA VAL A 132 -10.65 16.23 -0.63
C VAL A 132 -9.66 17.19 0.03
N GLU A 133 -9.62 17.17 1.35
CA GLU A 133 -8.58 17.82 2.13
C GLU A 133 -7.37 16.87 2.22
N TRP A 134 -6.32 17.17 1.47
CA TRP A 134 -5.04 16.45 1.54
C TRP A 134 -4.28 16.88 2.79
N LEU A 135 -3.99 15.92 3.68
CA LEU A 135 -3.38 16.21 4.97
C LEU A 135 -1.85 16.34 4.87
N PRO A 136 -1.23 17.24 5.66
CA PRO A 136 0.22 17.26 5.81
C PRO A 136 0.69 15.97 6.49
N ARG A 137 1.93 15.57 6.20
CA ARG A 137 2.51 14.27 6.61
C ARG A 137 2.35 13.97 8.10
N GLU A 138 2.46 14.98 8.95
CA GLU A 138 2.42 14.88 10.40
C GLU A 138 1.03 14.50 10.93
N GLU A 139 -0.02 14.87 10.18
CA GLU A 139 -1.43 14.61 10.49
C GLU A 139 -1.95 13.30 9.89
N ILE A 140 -1.19 12.68 8.98
CA ILE A 140 -1.55 11.40 8.36
C ILE A 140 -1.60 10.32 9.43
N PRO A 141 -2.72 9.58 9.56
CA PRO A 141 -2.85 8.55 10.58
C PRO A 141 -1.85 7.42 10.37
N ARG A 142 -1.55 6.75 11.47
CA ARG A 142 -0.85 5.46 11.46
C ARG A 142 -1.82 4.37 11.04
N LEU A 143 -1.31 3.26 10.51
CA LEU A 143 -2.11 2.10 10.12
C LEU A 143 -3.06 1.69 11.23
N GLY A 144 -2.56 1.64 12.48
CA GLY A 144 -3.37 1.35 13.65
C GLY A 144 -4.25 0.12 13.47
N THR A 145 -5.57 0.32 13.46
CA THR A 145 -6.59 -0.69 13.19
C THR A 145 -7.54 -0.20 12.07
N GLN A 146 -8.58 -0.98 11.74
CA GLN A 146 -9.59 -0.71 10.70
C GLN A 146 -9.84 0.78 10.40
N PRO A 147 -9.96 1.18 9.11
CA PRO A 147 -10.25 0.33 7.95
C PRO A 147 -9.05 -0.13 7.14
N TYR A 148 -7.84 0.17 7.59
CA TYR A 148 -6.63 0.04 6.75
C TYR A 148 -6.00 -1.37 6.76
N VAL A 149 -6.63 -2.35 7.43
CA VAL A 149 -6.08 -3.71 7.56
C VAL A 149 -6.00 -4.42 6.21
N SER A 150 -6.90 -4.08 5.29
CA SER A 150 -6.83 -4.49 3.89
C SER A 150 -7.52 -3.46 3.00
N ILE A 151 -7.11 -3.43 1.74
CA ILE A 151 -7.78 -2.68 0.67
C ILE A 151 -8.35 -3.70 -0.31
N LYS A 152 -9.66 -3.68 -0.50
CA LYS A 152 -10.34 -4.59 -1.44
C LYS A 152 -11.19 -3.76 -2.40
N GLY A 153 -10.89 -3.81 -3.70
CA GLY A 153 -11.73 -3.16 -4.70
C GLY A 153 -13.10 -3.83 -4.79
N ILE A 154 -14.18 -3.05 -4.72
CA ILE A 154 -15.54 -3.55 -4.95
C ILE A 154 -15.85 -3.72 -6.46
N LYS A 155 -15.05 -3.13 -7.36
CA LYS A 155 -15.27 -3.24 -8.82
C LYS A 155 -14.66 -4.53 -9.39
N GLU A 156 -15.53 -5.51 -9.62
CA GLU A 156 -15.26 -6.88 -10.10
C GLU A 156 -14.51 -6.97 -11.45
N SER A 157 -14.46 -5.90 -12.25
CA SER A 157 -13.89 -5.92 -13.62
C SER A 157 -12.48 -5.38 -13.75
N SER A 158 -11.80 -5.08 -12.64
CA SER A 158 -10.51 -4.39 -12.66
C SER A 158 -9.39 -5.25 -12.10
N ALA A 159 -8.13 -4.95 -12.46
CA ALA A 159 -6.92 -5.57 -11.89
C ALA A 159 -6.78 -5.39 -10.35
N PHE A 160 -7.79 -4.81 -9.69
CA PHE A 160 -7.90 -4.56 -8.25
C PHE A 160 -8.93 -5.48 -7.55
N ALA A 161 -9.35 -6.57 -8.21
CA ALA A 161 -10.26 -7.57 -7.62
C ALA A 161 -9.61 -8.31 -6.43
N ASP A 162 -8.28 -8.37 -6.40
CA ASP A 162 -7.53 -8.98 -5.32
C ASP A 162 -7.50 -8.06 -4.09
N GLU A 163 -7.74 -8.65 -2.92
CA GLU A 163 -7.54 -7.99 -1.64
C GLU A 163 -6.04 -7.78 -1.39
N MET A 164 -5.67 -6.58 -0.97
CA MET A 164 -4.29 -6.17 -0.70
C MET A 164 -4.08 -5.91 0.79
N PHE A 165 -2.95 -6.38 1.32
CA PHE A 165 -2.59 -6.26 2.74
C PHE A 165 -1.30 -5.44 2.90
N PRO A 166 -1.19 -4.60 3.94
CA PRO A 166 0.05 -3.87 4.20
C PRO A 166 1.14 -4.88 4.63
N LEU A 167 2.23 -4.95 3.88
CA LEU A 167 3.36 -5.85 4.19
C LEU A 167 4.68 -5.11 4.40
N GLU A 168 4.78 -3.87 3.93
CA GLU A 168 6.01 -3.09 3.99
C GLU A 168 5.77 -1.71 4.61
N CYS A 169 6.78 -1.23 5.32
CA CYS A 169 6.83 0.12 5.87
C CYS A 169 8.15 0.77 5.45
N ASN A 170 8.05 1.68 4.49
CA ASN A 170 9.15 2.39 3.86
C ASN A 170 9.37 3.72 4.60
N GLY A 171 10.19 3.71 5.65
CA GLY A 171 10.59 4.91 6.38
C GLY A 171 10.14 4.97 7.84
N ASP A 172 9.68 6.15 8.26
CA ASP A 172 9.50 6.57 9.66
C ASP A 172 8.27 5.89 10.32
N PRO A 173 8.46 5.01 11.33
CA PRO A 173 7.38 4.30 12.04
C PRO A 173 6.66 5.12 13.12
#